data_AF-A0A3T5Q486-F1
#
_entry.id   AF-A0A3T5Q486-F1
#
_cell.length_a   1.000
_cell.length_b   1.000
_cell.length_c   1.000
_cell.angle_alpha   90.00
_cell.angle_beta   90.00
_cell.angle_gamma   90.00
#
_symmetry.space_group_name_H-M   'P 1'
#
loop_
_entity.id
_entity.type
_entity.pdbx_description
1 polymer ?
#
loop_
_entity_poly.entity_id
_entity_poly.type
_entity_poly.pdbx_seq_one_letter_code
_entity_poly.pdbx_strand_id
1 'polypeptide(L)'
;MGRMKELLFDMQEERANEWIAENYPEAEEGTEEFDVAAQAYSLMLDDLAEQAERRWFLESLNDLDDRYRHAVSELNELSSLVASEKPGMVLRLAYVHTVTVMEAFLMYSARALLNEPAHLERFYSRVAPAFKKKIQHCEEVVAQHLQKLPEDILSDESWLQRSSAQLFISEQTFHNLNHLRVYFSLVLNTSFDWPTESLESIVETRQDLVHRNGVSKDDEPVRIGTWHLTNAIAAVRTFIDAVAVTLRRETGRDEILPNISGFYDSDEF
;
A
#
# COMPACT_ATOMS: atom_id res chain seq x y z
N MET A 1 7.25 -21.97 34.19
CA MET A 1 6.43 -21.04 33.38
C MET A 1 6.13 -19.84 34.26
N GLY A 2 6.10 -18.63 33.70
CA GLY A 2 5.94 -17.40 34.51
C GLY A 2 4.47 -17.16 34.88
N ARG A 3 4.20 -16.62 36.07
CA ARG A 3 2.85 -16.28 36.57
C ARG A 3 1.97 -15.49 35.56
N MET A 4 2.59 -14.65 34.73
CA MET A 4 1.88 -13.89 33.70
C MET A 4 1.36 -14.80 32.56
N LYS A 5 2.13 -15.83 32.21
CA LYS A 5 1.76 -16.78 31.16
C LYS A 5 0.61 -17.68 31.62
N GLU A 6 0.64 -18.14 32.87
CA GLU A 6 -0.47 -18.89 33.47
C GLU A 6 -1.76 -18.05 33.51
N LEU A 7 -1.69 -16.80 33.99
CA LEU A 7 -2.85 -15.89 34.00
C LEU A 7 -3.44 -15.66 32.59
N LEU A 8 -2.60 -15.53 31.56
CA LEU A 8 -3.07 -15.35 30.19
C LEU A 8 -3.76 -16.59 29.63
N PHE A 9 -3.29 -17.79 29.98
CA PHE A 9 -3.96 -19.03 29.61
C PHE A 9 -5.31 -19.16 30.31
N ASP A 10 -5.38 -18.92 31.61
CA ASP A 10 -6.63 -18.98 32.38
C ASP A 10 -7.68 -18.01 31.79
N MET A 11 -7.26 -16.79 31.42
CA MET A 11 -8.14 -15.81 30.77
C MET A 11 -8.61 -16.22 29.37
N GLN A 12 -7.80 -16.96 28.62
CA GLN A 12 -8.19 -17.47 27.30
C GLN A 12 -9.18 -18.62 27.43
N GLU A 13 -8.96 -19.50 28.41
CA GLU A 13 -9.82 -20.65 28.69
C GLU A 13 -11.19 -20.22 29.22
N GLU A 14 -11.24 -19.22 30.12
CA GLU A 14 -12.51 -18.61 30.56
C GLU A 14 -13.30 -18.02 29.39
N ARG A 15 -12.65 -17.27 28.49
CA ARG A 15 -13.32 -16.68 27.30
C ARG A 15 -13.83 -17.74 26.33
N ALA A 16 -13.09 -18.84 26.14
CA ALA A 16 -13.53 -19.96 25.32
C ALA A 16 -14.77 -20.62 25.94
N ASN A 17 -14.74 -20.89 27.25
CA ASN A 17 -15.84 -21.52 27.97
C ASN A 17 -17.11 -20.65 28.00
N GLU A 18 -16.97 -19.33 28.20
CA GLU A 18 -18.08 -18.37 28.12
C GLU A 18 -18.72 -18.39 26.72
N TRP A 19 -17.90 -18.31 25.67
CA TRP A 19 -18.41 -18.33 24.30
C TRP A 19 -19.09 -19.67 23.94
N ILE A 20 -18.52 -20.80 24.37
CA ILE A 20 -19.09 -22.13 24.17
C ILE A 20 -20.43 -22.24 24.92
N ALA A 21 -20.53 -21.80 26.17
CA ALA A 21 -21.77 -21.83 26.94
C ALA A 21 -22.89 -21.00 26.30
N GLU A 22 -22.54 -19.88 25.64
CA GLU A 22 -23.50 -19.04 24.93
C GLU A 22 -23.96 -19.63 23.58
N ASN A 23 -23.05 -20.23 22.81
CA ASN A 23 -23.32 -20.67 21.43
C ASN A 23 -23.71 -22.16 21.33
N TYR A 24 -23.25 -22.98 22.28
CA TYR A 24 -23.47 -24.43 22.38
C TYR A 24 -23.88 -24.79 23.83
N PRO A 25 -25.07 -24.36 24.29
CA PRO A 25 -25.47 -24.50 25.69
C PRO A 25 -25.64 -25.95 26.17
N GLU A 26 -25.68 -26.92 25.25
CA GLU A 26 -25.75 -28.36 25.58
C GLU A 26 -24.38 -29.05 25.52
N ALA A 27 -23.31 -28.33 25.18
CA ALA A 27 -21.95 -28.87 25.17
C ALA A 27 -21.37 -28.87 26.59
N GLU A 28 -21.07 -30.05 27.12
CA GLU A 28 -20.44 -30.23 28.44
C GLU A 28 -18.96 -30.59 28.28
N GLU A 29 -18.12 -30.06 29.16
CA GLU A 29 -16.68 -30.32 29.13
C GLU A 29 -16.37 -31.83 29.12
N GLY A 30 -15.61 -32.28 28.12
CA GLY A 30 -15.25 -33.69 27.93
C GLY A 30 -16.20 -34.50 27.04
N THR A 31 -17.23 -33.87 26.43
CA THR A 31 -18.03 -34.50 25.38
C THR A 31 -17.53 -34.16 23.97
N GLU A 32 -17.93 -34.96 22.96
CA GLU A 32 -17.58 -34.67 21.56
C GLU A 32 -18.17 -33.33 21.10
N GLU A 33 -19.34 -32.95 21.61
CA GLU A 33 -19.98 -31.67 21.31
C GLU A 33 -19.16 -30.48 21.83
N PHE A 34 -18.53 -30.61 22.99
CA PHE A 34 -17.62 -29.59 23.53
C PHE A 34 -16.33 -29.49 22.71
N ASP A 35 -15.75 -30.62 22.29
CA ASP A 35 -14.59 -30.61 21.41
C ASP A 35 -14.88 -29.93 20.06
N VAL A 36 -16.09 -30.14 19.51
CA VAL A 36 -16.55 -29.45 18.29
C VAL A 36 -16.76 -27.95 18.54
N ALA A 37 -17.35 -27.57 19.67
CA ALA A 37 -17.54 -26.16 20.03
C ALA A 37 -16.20 -25.43 20.26
N ALA A 38 -15.24 -26.08 20.90
CA ALA A 38 -13.88 -25.57 21.08
C ALA A 38 -13.14 -25.40 19.74
N GLN A 39 -13.31 -26.34 18.81
CA GLN A 39 -12.79 -26.18 17.43
C GLN A 39 -13.45 -25.01 16.71
N ALA A 40 -14.77 -24.85 16.83
CA ALA A 40 -15.49 -23.72 16.22
C ALA A 40 -15.01 -22.37 16.79
N TYR A 41 -14.77 -22.29 18.10
CA TYR A 41 -14.20 -21.11 18.75
C TYR A 41 -12.79 -20.80 18.22
N SER A 42 -11.93 -21.82 18.11
CA SER A 42 -10.58 -21.65 17.54
C SER A 42 -10.63 -21.11 16.11
N LEU A 43 -11.47 -21.69 15.24
CA LEU A 43 -11.65 -21.23 13.86
C LEU A 43 -12.17 -19.80 13.79
N MET A 44 -13.08 -19.42 14.70
CA MET A 44 -13.56 -18.04 14.80
C MET A 44 -12.43 -17.08 15.19
N LEU A 45 -11.56 -17.45 16.13
CA LEU A 45 -10.41 -16.62 16.51
C LEU A 45 -9.43 -16.44 15.35
N ASP A 46 -9.15 -17.50 14.60
CA ASP A 46 -8.30 -17.45 13.41
C ASP A 46 -8.88 -16.48 12.36
N ASP A 47 -10.18 -16.60 12.06
CA ASP A 47 -10.89 -15.69 11.14
C ASP A 47 -10.88 -14.23 11.63
N LEU A 48 -11.09 -13.99 12.94
CA LEU A 48 -11.00 -12.65 13.52
C LEU A 48 -9.59 -12.05 13.41
N ALA A 49 -8.55 -12.87 13.61
CA ALA A 49 -7.16 -12.45 13.47
C ALA A 49 -6.85 -12.10 12.01
N GLU A 50 -7.20 -12.97 11.06
CA GLU A 50 -7.05 -12.69 9.62
C GLU A 50 -7.79 -11.42 9.18
N GLN A 51 -9.01 -11.20 9.68
CA GLN A 51 -9.76 -9.97 9.42
C GLN A 51 -9.11 -8.73 10.03
N ALA A 52 -8.52 -8.84 11.21
CA ALA A 52 -7.78 -7.74 11.84
C ALA A 52 -6.51 -7.40 11.06
N GLU A 53 -5.72 -8.40 10.65
CA GLU A 53 -4.54 -8.20 9.81
C GLU A 53 -4.89 -7.57 8.47
N ARG A 54 -5.96 -8.06 7.84
CA ARG A 54 -6.45 -7.50 6.57
C ARG A 54 -6.88 -6.05 6.71
N ARG A 55 -7.59 -5.70 7.80
CA ARG A 55 -7.98 -4.31 8.08
C ARG A 55 -6.76 -3.43 8.30
N TRP A 56 -5.82 -3.87 9.14
CA TRP A 56 -4.57 -3.15 9.38
C TRP A 56 -3.79 -2.92 8.08
N PHE A 57 -3.68 -3.94 7.22
CA PHE A 57 -3.06 -3.79 5.91
C PHE A 57 -3.76 -2.73 5.05
N LEU A 58 -5.08 -2.79 4.93
CA LEU A 58 -5.87 -1.80 4.16
C LEU A 58 -5.75 -0.38 4.71
N GLU A 59 -5.69 -0.22 6.03
CA GLU A 59 -5.45 1.07 6.68
C GLU A 59 -4.04 1.57 6.35
N SER A 60 -3.03 0.70 6.41
CA SER A 60 -1.64 1.05 6.08
C SER A 60 -1.48 1.51 4.63
N LEU A 61 -2.31 1.03 3.70
CA LEU A 61 -2.32 1.48 2.29
C LEU A 61 -2.76 2.94 2.13
N ASN A 62 -3.45 3.48 3.14
CA ASN A 62 -4.00 4.82 3.18
C ASN A 62 -3.20 5.78 4.09
N ASP A 63 -2.08 5.33 4.67
CA ASP A 63 -1.18 6.18 5.45
C ASP A 63 0.11 6.49 4.68
N LEU A 64 0.44 7.78 4.57
CA LEU A 64 1.60 8.27 3.83
C LEU A 64 2.94 7.80 4.41
N ASP A 65 3.04 7.68 5.72
CA ASP A 65 4.29 7.35 6.39
C ASP A 65 4.58 5.86 6.26
N ASP A 66 3.55 5.02 6.39
CA ASP A 66 3.67 3.58 6.17
C ASP A 66 4.01 3.27 4.70
N ARG A 67 3.41 3.99 3.74
CA ARG A 67 3.79 3.84 2.32
C ARG A 67 5.21 4.29 2.05
N TYR A 68 5.67 5.36 2.70
CA TYR A 68 7.06 5.80 2.62
C TYR A 68 8.02 4.74 3.18
N ARG A 69 7.77 4.25 4.40
CA ARG A 69 8.61 3.23 5.05
C ARG A 69 8.67 1.95 4.22
N HIS A 70 7.52 1.48 3.72
CA HIS A 70 7.44 0.31 2.84
C HIS A 70 8.29 0.50 1.58
N ALA A 71 8.07 1.60 0.85
CA ALA A 71 8.80 1.87 -0.39
C ALA A 71 10.31 1.94 -0.16
N VAL A 72 10.76 2.58 0.92
CA VAL A 72 12.19 2.65 1.21
C VAL A 72 12.74 1.31 1.67
N SER A 73 12.01 0.53 2.46
CA SER A 73 12.43 -0.83 2.84
C SER A 73 12.67 -1.68 1.59
N GLU A 74 11.74 -1.67 0.64
CA GLU A 74 11.90 -2.38 -0.63
C GLU A 74 13.13 -1.88 -1.43
N LEU A 75 13.39 -0.57 -1.47
CA LEU A 75 14.60 -0.04 -2.11
C LEU A 75 15.90 -0.47 -1.39
N ASN A 76 15.88 -0.58 -0.07
CA ASN A 76 17.01 -1.08 0.71
C ASN A 76 17.26 -2.57 0.44
N GLU A 77 16.20 -3.37 0.35
CA GLU A 77 16.28 -4.78 -0.04
C GLU A 77 16.85 -4.93 -1.46
N LEU A 78 16.37 -4.15 -2.42
CA LEU A 78 16.92 -4.12 -3.78
C LEU A 78 18.40 -3.70 -3.79
N SER A 79 18.79 -2.79 -2.89
CA SER A 79 20.19 -2.36 -2.75
C SER A 79 21.10 -3.51 -2.28
N SER A 80 20.59 -4.43 -1.45
CA SER A 80 21.35 -5.61 -1.02
C SER A 80 21.75 -6.52 -2.19
N LEU A 81 20.97 -6.52 -3.29
CA LEU A 81 21.27 -7.31 -4.49
C LEU A 81 22.49 -6.78 -5.25
N VAL A 82 22.85 -5.51 -5.07
CA VAL A 82 24.05 -4.88 -5.66
C VAL A 82 25.33 -5.45 -5.03
N ALA A 83 25.28 -5.89 -3.78
CA ALA A 83 26.45 -6.32 -3.01
C ALA A 83 27.04 -7.68 -3.42
N SER A 84 26.41 -8.42 -4.34
CA SER A 84 26.86 -9.74 -4.77
C SER A 84 26.84 -9.89 -6.29
N GLU A 85 27.70 -10.76 -6.83
CA GLU A 85 27.62 -11.11 -8.25
C GLU A 85 26.30 -11.83 -8.53
N LYS A 86 25.38 -11.11 -9.19
CA LYS A 86 24.07 -11.64 -9.60
C LYS A 86 24.02 -11.83 -11.12
N PRO A 87 23.27 -12.83 -11.61
CA PRO A 87 22.98 -12.97 -13.03
C PRO A 87 22.31 -11.69 -13.58
N GLY A 88 22.61 -11.33 -14.83
CA GLY A 88 22.03 -10.14 -15.47
C GLY A 88 20.50 -10.11 -15.48
N MET A 89 19.83 -11.27 -15.49
CA MET A 89 18.37 -11.35 -15.35
C MET A 89 17.88 -10.82 -14.00
N VAL A 90 18.56 -11.16 -12.90
CA VAL A 90 18.20 -10.67 -11.55
C VAL A 90 18.32 -9.16 -11.50
N LEU A 91 19.41 -8.60 -12.08
CA LEU A 91 19.60 -7.16 -12.14
C LEU A 91 18.53 -6.46 -13.01
N ARG A 92 18.11 -7.07 -14.14
CA ARG A 92 17.01 -6.56 -14.96
C ARG A 92 15.69 -6.53 -14.20
N LEU A 93 15.36 -7.60 -13.48
CA LEU A 93 14.13 -7.68 -12.68
C LEU A 93 14.16 -6.68 -11.52
N ALA A 94 15.28 -6.57 -10.81
CA ALA A 94 15.47 -5.59 -9.74
C ALA A 94 15.34 -4.14 -10.25
N TYR A 95 15.89 -3.85 -11.44
CA TYR A 95 15.77 -2.55 -12.08
C TYR A 95 14.31 -2.21 -12.42
N VAL A 96 13.59 -3.16 -13.04
CA VAL A 96 12.16 -2.99 -13.32
C VAL A 96 11.38 -2.76 -12.02
N HIS A 97 11.67 -3.55 -10.98
CA HIS A 97 10.99 -3.44 -9.69
C HIS A 97 11.26 -2.09 -9.01
N THR A 98 12.45 -1.49 -9.18
CA THR A 98 12.76 -0.15 -8.67
C THR A 98 11.73 0.89 -9.16
N VAL A 99 11.31 0.81 -10.42
CA VAL A 99 10.25 1.68 -10.98
C VAL A 99 8.88 1.29 -10.41
N THR A 100 8.61 0.00 -10.22
CA THR A 100 7.37 -0.47 -9.58
C THR A 100 7.21 0.09 -8.17
N VAL A 101 8.28 0.11 -7.35
CA VAL A 101 8.27 0.71 -6.01
C VAL A 101 7.86 2.18 -6.07
N MET A 102 8.45 2.94 -7.00
CA MET A 102 8.09 4.35 -7.23
C MET A 102 6.61 4.51 -7.61
N GLU A 103 6.12 3.72 -8.57
CA GLU A 103 4.73 3.79 -9.03
C GLU A 103 3.74 3.45 -7.93
N ALA A 104 4.02 2.38 -7.16
CA ALA A 104 3.19 1.96 -6.04
C ALA A 104 3.14 3.04 -4.96
N PHE A 105 4.30 3.59 -4.57
CA PHE A 105 4.38 4.70 -3.62
C PHE A 105 3.51 5.88 -4.07
N LEU A 106 3.70 6.35 -5.31
CA LEU A 106 2.93 7.49 -5.84
C LEU A 106 1.43 7.22 -5.88
N MET A 107 1.02 6.03 -6.33
CA MET A 107 -0.40 5.66 -6.42
C MET A 107 -1.05 5.61 -5.04
N TYR A 108 -0.43 4.92 -4.08
CA TYR A 108 -0.98 4.84 -2.72
C TYR A 108 -0.93 6.18 -1.99
N SER A 109 0.12 6.98 -2.21
CA SER A 109 0.17 8.32 -1.64
C SER A 109 -0.88 9.25 -2.24
N ALA A 110 -1.13 9.19 -3.55
CA ALA A 110 -2.23 9.92 -4.19
C ALA A 110 -3.60 9.49 -3.64
N ARG A 111 -3.79 8.20 -3.35
CA ARG A 111 -5.01 7.70 -2.68
C ARG A 111 -5.14 8.21 -1.25
N ALA A 112 -4.06 8.15 -0.48
CA ALA A 112 -4.03 8.60 0.91
C ALA A 112 -4.36 10.09 1.05
N LEU A 113 -3.89 10.93 0.13
CA LEU A 113 -4.24 12.36 0.10
C LEU A 113 -5.75 12.60 0.01
N LEU A 114 -6.50 11.72 -0.66
CA LEU A 114 -7.96 11.86 -0.80
C LEU A 114 -8.72 11.63 0.52
N ASN A 115 -8.04 11.16 1.57
CA ASN A 115 -8.62 11.14 2.92
C ASN A 115 -8.81 12.56 3.47
N GLU A 116 -7.98 13.52 3.04
CA GLU A 116 -8.10 14.91 3.42
C GLU A 116 -9.17 15.63 2.60
N PRO A 117 -10.17 16.28 3.25
CA PRO A 117 -11.29 16.93 2.55
C PRO A 117 -10.85 17.96 1.50
N ALA A 118 -9.80 18.74 1.79
CA ALA A 118 -9.32 19.78 0.89
C ALA A 118 -8.73 19.22 -0.42
N HIS A 119 -8.07 18.05 -0.36
CA HIS A 119 -7.53 17.38 -1.53
C HIS A 119 -8.60 16.64 -2.33
N LEU A 120 -9.58 16.05 -1.62
CA LEU A 120 -10.76 15.44 -2.25
C LEU A 120 -11.57 16.48 -3.06
N GLU A 121 -11.80 17.67 -2.49
CA GLU A 121 -12.47 18.77 -3.18
C GLU A 121 -11.70 19.21 -4.44
N ARG A 122 -10.36 19.34 -4.34
CA ARG A 122 -9.51 19.68 -5.49
C ARG A 122 -9.55 18.61 -6.58
N PHE A 123 -9.54 17.34 -6.19
CA PHE A 123 -9.69 16.24 -7.13
C PHE A 123 -11.00 16.36 -7.91
N TYR A 124 -12.13 16.52 -7.23
CA TYR A 124 -13.44 16.63 -7.89
C TYR A 124 -13.64 17.92 -8.69
N SER A 125 -13.03 19.03 -8.28
CA SER A 125 -13.14 20.31 -9.00
C SER A 125 -12.18 20.43 -10.18
N ARG A 126 -11.01 19.77 -10.14
CA ARG A 126 -9.93 19.97 -11.13
C ARG A 126 -9.56 18.75 -11.94
N VAL A 127 -9.68 17.55 -11.38
CA VAL A 127 -9.29 16.29 -12.05
C VAL A 127 -10.51 15.56 -12.61
N ALA A 128 -11.52 15.30 -11.78
CA ALA A 128 -12.72 14.53 -12.16
C ALA A 128 -13.45 15.05 -13.42
N PRO A 129 -13.53 16.37 -13.71
CA PRO A 129 -14.22 16.86 -14.90
C PRO A 129 -13.63 16.32 -16.21
N ALA A 130 -12.31 16.10 -16.27
CA ALA A 130 -11.64 15.54 -17.44
C ALA A 130 -11.91 14.02 -17.61
N PHE A 131 -12.37 13.34 -16.55
CA PHE A 131 -12.54 11.89 -16.50
C PHE A 131 -13.95 11.45 -16.08
N LYS A 132 -14.96 12.31 -16.29
CA LYS A 132 -16.34 12.12 -15.82
C LYS A 132 -16.89 10.69 -15.99
N LYS A 133 -16.70 10.08 -17.17
CA LYS A 133 -17.18 8.71 -17.45
C LYS A 133 -16.49 7.64 -16.60
N LYS A 134 -15.17 7.77 -16.38
CA LYS A 134 -14.41 6.82 -15.55
C LYS A 134 -14.78 6.96 -14.07
N ILE A 135 -14.94 8.20 -13.60
CA ILE A 135 -15.37 8.48 -12.22
C ILE A 135 -16.76 7.91 -11.98
N GLN A 136 -17.72 8.13 -12.89
CA GLN A 136 -19.07 7.57 -12.77
C GLN A 136 -19.04 6.03 -12.74
N HIS A 137 -18.20 5.39 -13.55
CA HIS A 137 -18.03 3.95 -13.47
C HIS A 137 -17.48 3.49 -12.11
N CYS A 138 -16.50 4.20 -11.55
CA CYS A 138 -15.98 3.91 -10.21
C CYS A 138 -17.08 4.07 -9.14
N GLU A 139 -17.91 5.10 -9.23
CA GLU A 139 -19.06 5.33 -8.33
C GLU A 139 -20.06 4.16 -8.39
N GLU A 140 -20.38 3.69 -9.60
CA GLU A 140 -21.25 2.52 -9.80
C GLU A 140 -20.65 1.24 -9.20
N VAL A 141 -19.34 1.01 -9.41
CA VAL A 141 -18.63 -0.15 -8.83
C VAL A 141 -18.63 -0.09 -7.31
N VAL A 142 -18.30 1.06 -6.72
CA VAL A 142 -18.26 1.24 -5.26
C VAL A 142 -19.66 1.09 -4.66
N ALA A 143 -20.69 1.67 -5.28
CA ALA A 143 -22.08 1.55 -4.82
C ALA A 143 -22.59 0.09 -4.83
N GLN A 144 -22.17 -0.72 -5.81
CA GLN A 144 -22.51 -2.16 -5.82
C GLN A 144 -21.86 -2.93 -4.67
N HIS A 145 -20.67 -2.51 -4.22
CA HIS A 145 -20.01 -3.10 -3.05
C HIS A 145 -20.67 -2.66 -1.75
N LEU A 146 -21.16 -1.41 -1.68
CA LEU A 146 -21.92 -0.87 -0.53
C LEU A 146 -23.22 -1.64 -0.25
N GLN A 147 -23.91 -2.14 -1.27
CA GLN A 147 -25.13 -2.95 -1.09
C GLN A 147 -24.90 -4.26 -0.29
N LYS A 148 -23.63 -4.64 -0.06
CA LYS A 148 -23.23 -5.82 0.72
C LYS A 148 -22.71 -5.47 2.12
N LEU A 149 -22.63 -4.19 2.47
CA LEU A 149 -22.12 -3.71 3.75
C LEU A 149 -23.27 -3.36 4.71
N PRO A 150 -23.08 -3.51 6.03
CA PRO A 150 -24.09 -3.13 7.03
C PRO A 150 -24.39 -1.61 7.01
N GLU A 151 -25.64 -1.26 7.37
CA GLU A 151 -26.23 0.09 7.18
C GLU A 151 -25.52 1.22 7.94
N ASP A 152 -24.74 0.89 8.97
CA ASP A 152 -23.98 1.79 9.83
C ASP A 152 -22.81 2.49 9.12
N ILE A 153 -22.26 1.89 8.07
CA ILE A 153 -21.17 2.47 7.25
C ILE A 153 -21.70 3.50 6.24
N LEU A 154 -23.01 3.47 5.92
CA LEU A 154 -23.62 4.22 4.82
C LEU A 154 -23.99 5.68 5.15
N SER A 155 -23.71 6.16 6.37
CA SER A 155 -24.12 7.50 6.82
C SER A 155 -23.23 8.65 6.34
N ASP A 156 -22.07 8.35 5.74
CA ASP A 156 -21.11 9.34 5.26
C ASP A 156 -21.15 9.45 3.72
N GLU A 157 -21.89 10.43 3.17
CA GLU A 157 -21.89 10.71 1.72
C GLU A 157 -20.47 10.99 1.17
N SER A 158 -19.54 11.45 2.03
CA SER A 158 -18.14 11.66 1.63
C SER A 158 -17.39 10.34 1.42
N TRP A 159 -17.85 9.24 2.02
CA TRP A 159 -17.25 7.92 1.86
C TRP A 159 -17.36 7.44 0.41
N LEU A 160 -18.55 7.53 -0.21
CA LEU A 160 -18.74 7.11 -1.60
C LEU A 160 -17.84 7.91 -2.54
N GLN A 161 -17.77 9.23 -2.35
CA GLN A 161 -16.91 10.09 -3.14
C GLN A 161 -15.42 9.75 -2.96
N ARG A 162 -14.96 9.61 -1.71
CA ARG A 162 -13.59 9.26 -1.38
C ARG A 162 -13.20 7.90 -1.97
N SER A 163 -14.01 6.87 -1.74
CA SER A 163 -13.77 5.52 -2.25
C SER A 163 -13.77 5.45 -3.77
N SER A 164 -14.65 6.20 -4.44
CA SER A 164 -14.70 6.26 -5.91
C SER A 164 -13.48 6.95 -6.49
N ALA A 165 -13.05 8.06 -5.89
CA ALA A 165 -11.82 8.76 -6.26
C ALA A 165 -10.58 7.87 -6.03
N GLN A 166 -10.51 7.17 -4.90
CA GLN A 166 -9.41 6.25 -4.59
C GLN A 166 -9.36 5.06 -5.56
N LEU A 167 -10.50 4.50 -5.95
CA LEU A 167 -10.58 3.45 -6.97
C LEU A 167 -10.06 3.97 -8.31
N PHE A 168 -10.50 5.15 -8.74
CA PHE A 168 -10.00 5.78 -9.96
C PHE A 168 -8.47 5.94 -9.95
N ILE A 169 -7.89 6.41 -8.84
CA ILE A 169 -6.43 6.55 -8.69
C ILE A 169 -5.72 5.20 -8.73
N SER A 170 -6.31 4.15 -8.14
CA SER A 170 -5.75 2.80 -8.15
C SER A 170 -5.59 2.23 -9.56
N GLU A 171 -6.43 2.69 -10.51
CA GLU A 171 -6.36 2.30 -11.92
C GLU A 171 -5.40 3.17 -12.75
N GLN A 172 -4.81 4.22 -12.16
CA GLN A 172 -3.84 5.06 -12.85
C GLN A 172 -2.42 4.50 -12.73
N THR A 173 -1.62 4.77 -13.76
CA THR A 173 -0.19 4.48 -13.74
C THR A 173 0.60 5.78 -13.72
N PHE A 174 1.66 5.80 -12.91
CA PHE A 174 2.44 7.00 -12.62
C PHE A 174 3.87 6.96 -13.17
N HIS A 175 4.26 5.91 -13.91
CA HIS A 175 5.53 5.93 -14.66
C HIS A 175 5.59 7.02 -15.73
N ASN A 176 4.44 7.51 -16.22
CA ASN A 176 4.42 8.68 -17.11
C ASN A 176 4.59 9.97 -16.28
N LEU A 177 5.81 10.52 -16.30
CA LEU A 177 6.18 11.71 -15.52
C LEU A 177 5.36 12.96 -15.87
N ASN A 178 4.90 13.09 -17.11
CA ASN A 178 4.01 14.19 -17.51
C ASN A 178 2.63 14.03 -16.87
N HIS A 179 2.07 12.82 -16.90
CA HIS A 179 0.78 12.54 -16.25
C HIS A 179 0.87 12.78 -14.74
N LEU A 180 1.94 12.29 -14.11
CA LEU A 180 2.25 12.52 -12.70
C LEU A 180 2.27 14.02 -12.37
N ARG A 181 3.07 14.81 -13.11
CA ARG A 181 3.20 16.25 -12.87
C ARG A 181 1.86 16.98 -13.01
N VAL A 182 1.10 16.67 -14.06
CA VAL A 182 -0.22 17.27 -14.28
C VAL A 182 -1.16 16.91 -13.12
N TYR A 183 -1.25 15.63 -12.75
CA TYR A 183 -2.12 15.19 -11.67
C TYR A 183 -1.81 15.90 -10.34
N PHE A 184 -0.56 15.84 -9.88
CA PHE A 184 -0.18 16.45 -8.60
C PHE A 184 -0.28 17.98 -8.64
N SER A 185 -0.06 18.64 -9.78
CA SER A 185 -0.28 20.09 -9.91
C SER A 185 -1.75 20.52 -9.73
N LEU A 186 -2.69 19.61 -9.99
CA LEU A 186 -4.12 19.87 -9.82
C LEU A 186 -4.58 19.59 -8.39
N VAL A 187 -4.05 18.54 -7.75
CA VAL A 187 -4.50 18.06 -6.44
C VAL A 187 -3.79 18.72 -5.27
N LEU A 188 -2.52 19.09 -5.41
CA LEU A 188 -1.74 19.72 -4.35
C LEU A 188 -2.09 21.21 -4.20
N ASN A 189 -1.87 21.75 -3.00
CA ASN A 189 -2.02 23.19 -2.76
C ASN A 189 -0.72 23.95 -2.98
N THR A 190 0.40 23.33 -2.65
CA THR A 190 1.75 23.89 -2.78
C THR A 190 2.35 23.56 -4.14
N SER A 191 3.15 24.49 -4.67
CA SER A 191 4.02 24.21 -5.80
C SER A 191 5.13 23.26 -5.36
N PHE A 192 5.45 22.29 -6.22
CA PHE A 192 6.53 21.35 -6.00
C PHE A 192 7.54 21.42 -7.14
N ASP A 193 8.78 21.09 -6.82
CA ASP A 193 9.88 20.91 -7.76
C ASP A 193 10.56 19.59 -7.41
N TRP A 194 10.09 18.50 -8.03
CA TRP A 194 10.57 17.16 -7.76
C TRP A 194 11.70 16.79 -8.73
N PRO A 195 12.75 16.09 -8.27
CA PRO A 195 13.89 15.73 -9.12
C PRO A 195 13.50 14.59 -10.08
N THR A 196 13.09 14.95 -11.29
CA THR A 196 12.61 13.99 -12.31
C THR A 196 13.59 13.72 -13.44
N GLU A 197 14.72 14.45 -13.50
CA GLU A 197 15.63 14.47 -14.65
C GLU A 197 16.20 13.08 -14.97
N SER A 198 16.57 12.32 -13.94
CA SER A 198 17.10 10.97 -14.11
C SER A 198 16.01 9.93 -14.36
N LEU A 199 14.77 10.21 -13.92
CA LEU A 199 13.67 9.24 -13.94
C LEU A 199 13.18 8.93 -15.35
N GLU A 200 13.27 9.90 -16.27
CA GLU A 200 12.81 9.69 -17.65
C GLU A 200 13.58 8.54 -18.30
N SER A 201 14.91 8.59 -18.26
CA SER A 201 15.77 7.51 -18.78
C SER A 201 15.54 6.17 -18.07
N ILE A 202 15.21 6.19 -16.77
CA ILE A 202 14.96 5.00 -15.97
C ILE A 202 13.65 4.34 -16.39
N VAL A 203 12.59 5.12 -16.56
CA VAL A 203 11.28 4.64 -17.01
C VAL A 203 11.38 4.09 -18.43
N GLU A 204 12.09 4.77 -19.34
CA GLU A 204 12.31 4.27 -20.70
C GLU A 204 13.06 2.94 -20.70
N THR A 205 14.13 2.83 -19.93
CA THR A 205 14.87 1.57 -19.77
C THR A 205 13.95 0.46 -19.25
N ARG A 206 13.11 0.75 -18.24
CA ARG A 206 12.12 -0.22 -17.74
C ARG A 206 11.11 -0.61 -18.82
N GLN A 207 10.67 0.30 -19.68
CA GLN A 207 9.78 -0.03 -20.79
C GLN A 207 10.44 -0.99 -21.78
N ASP A 208 11.70 -0.76 -22.13
CA ASP A 208 12.46 -1.66 -23.02
C ASP A 208 12.64 -3.05 -22.39
N LEU A 209 12.95 -3.11 -21.09
CA LEU A 209 13.09 -4.37 -20.36
C LEU A 209 11.79 -5.19 -20.32
N VAL A 210 10.63 -4.55 -20.14
CA VAL A 210 9.34 -5.21 -19.94
C VAL A 210 8.59 -5.46 -21.26
N HIS A 211 8.54 -4.48 -22.15
CA HIS A 211 7.70 -4.55 -23.36
C HIS A 211 8.46 -5.00 -24.61
N ARG A 212 9.80 -4.87 -24.60
CA ARG A 212 10.67 -5.27 -25.71
C ARG A 212 11.67 -6.36 -25.33
N ASN A 213 11.45 -7.01 -24.18
CA ASN A 213 12.30 -8.07 -23.65
C ASN A 213 13.79 -7.68 -23.53
N GLY A 214 14.07 -6.41 -23.22
CA GLY A 214 15.43 -5.87 -23.08
C GLY A 214 16.11 -5.57 -24.40
N VAL A 215 15.34 -5.19 -25.41
CA VAL A 215 15.79 -4.61 -26.66
C VAL A 215 15.28 -3.17 -26.72
N SER A 216 16.13 -2.22 -27.12
CA SER A 216 15.75 -0.80 -27.16
C SER A 216 14.84 -0.47 -28.35
N LYS A 217 14.44 0.80 -28.46
CA LYS A 217 13.74 1.33 -29.66
C LYS A 217 14.59 1.28 -30.93
N ASP A 218 15.92 1.22 -30.77
CA ASP A 218 16.91 1.18 -31.86
C ASP A 218 17.43 -0.24 -32.13
N ASP A 219 16.71 -1.27 -31.66
CA ASP A 219 17.06 -2.70 -31.80
C ASP A 219 18.38 -3.13 -31.11
N GLU A 220 18.83 -2.37 -30.11
CA GLU A 220 20.06 -2.67 -29.35
C GLU A 220 19.78 -3.41 -28.04
N PRO A 221 20.59 -4.40 -27.64
CA PRO A 221 20.42 -5.08 -26.35
C PRO A 221 20.65 -4.16 -25.15
N VAL A 222 19.65 -4.08 -24.26
CA VAL A 222 19.74 -3.32 -23.01
C VAL A 222 20.46 -4.16 -21.96
N ARG A 223 21.64 -3.70 -21.52
CA ARG A 223 22.45 -4.36 -20.48
C ARG A 223 22.34 -3.63 -19.15
N ILE A 224 21.82 -4.32 -18.14
CA ILE A 224 21.76 -3.81 -16.77
C ILE A 224 22.89 -4.41 -15.94
N GLY A 225 23.76 -3.52 -15.46
CA GLY A 225 24.82 -3.84 -14.49
C GLY A 225 24.50 -3.28 -13.11
N THR A 226 25.34 -3.60 -12.13
CA THR A 226 25.22 -3.10 -10.75
C THR A 226 25.13 -1.58 -10.69
N TRP A 227 25.98 -0.87 -11.44
CA TRP A 227 25.94 0.60 -11.52
C TRP A 227 24.58 1.15 -11.98
N HIS A 228 23.97 0.52 -12.99
CA HIS A 228 22.65 0.95 -13.50
C HIS A 228 21.57 0.78 -12.43
N LEU A 229 21.59 -0.35 -11.71
CA LEU A 229 20.66 -0.61 -10.61
C LEU A 229 20.87 0.36 -9.45
N THR A 230 22.12 0.57 -9.01
CA THR A 230 22.45 1.53 -7.94
C THR A 230 21.98 2.94 -8.28
N ASN A 231 22.21 3.39 -9.51
CA ASN A 231 21.78 4.71 -9.96
C ASN A 231 20.24 4.83 -10.00
N ALA A 232 19.55 3.80 -10.49
CA ALA A 232 18.09 3.79 -10.50
C ALA A 232 17.50 3.85 -9.09
N ILE A 233 18.03 3.05 -8.16
CA ILE A 233 17.60 3.05 -6.76
C ILE A 233 17.84 4.41 -6.12
N ALA A 234 19.01 5.01 -6.31
CA ALA A 234 19.34 6.31 -5.73
C ALA A 234 18.44 7.44 -6.28
N ALA A 235 18.21 7.44 -7.59
CA ALA A 235 17.34 8.42 -8.23
C ALA A 235 15.88 8.29 -7.77
N VAL A 236 15.35 7.07 -7.75
CA VAL A 236 13.99 6.80 -7.24
C VAL A 236 13.88 7.14 -5.76
N ARG A 237 14.88 6.82 -4.94
CA ARG A 237 14.89 7.16 -3.52
C ARG A 237 14.82 8.67 -3.30
N THR A 238 15.69 9.42 -4.00
CA THR A 238 15.74 10.88 -3.90
C THR A 238 14.40 11.51 -4.30
N PHE A 239 13.77 10.97 -5.34
CA PHE A 239 12.45 11.40 -5.77
C PHE A 239 11.34 11.06 -4.75
N ILE A 240 11.31 9.84 -4.23
CA ILE A 240 10.34 9.42 -3.20
C ILE A 240 10.48 10.29 -1.94
N ASP A 241 11.70 10.57 -1.49
CA ASP A 241 11.96 11.45 -0.34
C ASP A 241 11.37 12.85 -0.57
N ALA A 242 11.61 13.45 -1.75
CA ALA A 242 11.09 14.77 -2.09
C ALA A 242 9.55 14.81 -2.14
N VAL A 243 8.94 13.78 -2.73
CA VAL A 243 7.48 13.62 -2.76
C VAL A 243 6.94 13.48 -1.34
N ALA A 244 7.51 12.58 -0.53
CA ALA A 244 7.05 12.33 0.84
C ALA A 244 7.08 13.59 1.71
N VAL A 245 8.16 14.38 1.64
CA VAL A 245 8.23 15.70 2.33
C VAL A 245 7.11 16.62 1.88
N THR A 246 6.86 16.70 0.56
CA THR A 246 5.78 17.53 0.00
C THR A 246 4.42 17.09 0.54
N LEU A 247 4.12 15.80 0.53
CA LEU A 247 2.82 15.28 0.94
C LEU A 247 2.58 15.37 2.46
N ARG A 248 3.63 15.23 3.26
CA ARG A 248 3.56 15.49 4.70
C ARG A 248 3.20 16.94 4.98
N ARG A 249 3.84 17.89 4.29
CA ARG A 249 3.51 19.32 4.41
C ARG A 249 2.05 19.61 4.05
N GLU A 250 1.54 18.98 3.00
CA GLU A 250 0.15 19.13 2.54
C GLU A 250 -0.88 18.60 3.56
N THR A 251 -0.50 17.56 4.31
CA THR A 251 -1.33 16.95 5.37
C THR A 251 -1.08 17.55 6.76
N GLY A 252 -0.33 18.66 6.85
CA GLY A 252 -0.04 19.34 8.11
C GLY A 252 0.96 18.63 9.02
N ARG A 253 1.64 17.59 8.53
CA ARG A 253 2.73 16.88 9.20
C ARG A 253 4.04 17.64 9.02
N ASP A 254 5.02 17.37 9.88
CA ASP A 254 6.36 17.95 9.75
C ASP A 254 7.12 17.40 8.51
N GLU A 255 8.23 18.04 8.16
CA GLU A 255 9.06 17.64 7.01
C GLU A 255 10.08 16.55 7.37
N ILE A 256 10.00 15.98 8.57
CA ILE A 256 10.90 14.94 9.05
C ILE A 256 10.39 13.61 8.51
N LEU A 257 11.16 12.99 7.63
CA LEU A 257 10.81 11.69 7.07
C LEU A 257 10.85 10.60 8.16
N PRO A 258 9.90 9.65 8.14
CA PRO A 258 9.87 8.56 9.09
C PRO A 258 11.18 7.77 9.15
N ASN A 259 11.59 7.41 10.37
CA ASN A 259 12.69 6.47 10.55
C ASN A 259 12.30 5.08 10.07
N ILE A 260 13.28 4.34 9.57
CA ILE A 260 13.15 3.07 8.84
C ILE A 260 13.72 1.91 9.66
N SER A 261 14.49 2.21 10.72
CA SER A 261 14.90 1.20 11.69
C SER A 261 13.67 0.65 12.43
N GLY A 262 13.27 -0.59 12.13
CA GLY A 262 12.23 -1.34 12.85
C GLY A 262 11.01 -1.77 12.04
N PHE A 263 10.93 -1.53 10.72
CA PHE A 263 9.73 -1.88 9.94
C PHE A 263 9.55 -3.39 9.68
N TYR A 264 10.57 -4.21 9.98
CA TYR A 264 10.54 -5.68 9.97
C TYR A 264 11.36 -6.29 11.13
N ASP A 265 11.48 -5.62 12.28
CA ASP A 265 11.88 -6.32 13.52
C ASP A 265 10.64 -7.01 14.12
N SER A 266 10.04 -7.92 13.35
CA SER A 266 9.06 -8.89 13.85
C SER A 266 9.77 -10.21 14.12
N ASP A 267 10.78 -10.16 15.00
CA ASP A 267 11.38 -11.31 15.68
C ASP A 267 10.88 -11.41 17.13
N GLU A 268 9.70 -10.85 17.42
CA GLU A 268 8.97 -11.06 18.67
C GLU A 268 7.57 -11.62 18.38
N PHE A 269 7.53 -12.94 18.15
CA PHE A 269 6.36 -13.79 18.40
C PHE A 269 6.68 -14.68 19.61
#